data_AF-A0A8I1RVF7-F1
#
_entry.id   AF-A0A8I1RVF7-F1
#
_cell.length_a   1.000
_cell.length_b   1.000
_cell.length_c   1.000
_cell.angle_alpha   90.00
_cell.angle_beta   90.00
_cell.angle_gamma   90.00
#
_symmetry.space_group_name_H-M   'P 1'
#
loop_
_entity.id
_entity.type
_entity.pdbx_description
1 polymer ?
#
loop_
_entity_poly.entity_id
_entity_poly.type
_entity_poly.pdbx_seq_one_letter_code
_entity_poly.pdbx_strand_id
1 'polypeptide(L)'
;MTSASMISTEPLSELIRQIETGSAADRTISANALAFVRDGVITGEGPTTAGRVHFSRALDTDDAAWCARILTAAAVSDQPVSRAEAEALFAINEAASERSDNGRFDDLFAKAIVHHAASASGLPVPSRKVALSPETAIESWAPTTAVGVNVEVLEWIAGQMRGKRRSNRALNALAASLIGAATLPLVQALPNAFDLAA
;
A
#
# COMPACT_ATOMS: atom_id res chain seq x y z
N MET A 1 5.52 35.49 8.35
CA MET A 1 4.29 35.06 7.64
C MET A 1 4.61 33.79 6.88
N THR A 2 4.45 32.63 7.51
CA THR A 2 4.34 31.34 6.84
C THR A 2 3.40 30.53 7.71
N SER A 3 2.18 30.32 7.19
CA SER A 3 1.03 29.82 7.94
C SER A 3 1.30 28.46 8.57
N ALA A 4 1.19 28.41 9.88
CA ALA A 4 1.03 27.18 10.62
C ALA A 4 -0.35 26.60 10.31
N SER A 5 -0.34 25.36 9.79
CA SER A 5 -1.33 24.30 10.02
C SER A 5 -2.77 24.75 10.29
N MET A 6 -3.54 24.96 9.23
CA MET A 6 -4.98 24.74 9.24
C MET A 6 -5.25 23.39 8.57
N ILE A 7 -5.05 22.30 9.31
CA ILE A 7 -5.74 21.04 8.99
C ILE A 7 -7.17 21.23 9.50
N SER A 8 -7.90 22.12 8.82
CA SER A 8 -9.31 22.35 9.08
C SER A 8 -10.10 21.19 8.50
N THR A 9 -11.26 20.93 9.09
CA THR A 9 -12.28 19.94 8.76
C THR A 9 -12.80 20.08 7.32
N GLU A 10 -11.94 19.89 6.32
CA GLU A 10 -12.32 19.96 4.91
C GLU A 10 -13.23 18.78 4.58
N PRO A 11 -14.39 19.01 3.94
CA PRO A 11 -15.27 17.93 3.54
C PRO A 11 -14.56 17.04 2.51
N LEU A 12 -14.80 15.73 2.56
CA LEU A 12 -14.18 14.76 1.65
C LEU A 12 -14.28 15.18 0.17
N SER A 13 -15.38 15.82 -0.23
CA SER A 13 -15.56 16.33 -1.59
C SER A 13 -14.52 17.36 -2.01
N GLU A 14 -14.10 18.24 -1.10
CA GLU A 14 -13.08 19.25 -1.38
C GLU A 14 -11.69 18.62 -1.46
N LEU A 15 -11.39 17.66 -0.58
CA LEU A 15 -10.13 16.89 -0.66
C LEU A 15 -10.04 16.10 -1.97
N ILE A 16 -11.12 15.42 -2.37
CA ILE A 16 -11.17 14.72 -3.66
C ILE A 16 -10.97 15.71 -4.81
N ARG A 17 -11.68 16.84 -4.81
CA ARG A 17 -11.52 17.87 -5.84
C ARG A 17 -10.06 18.34 -5.92
N GLN A 18 -9.41 18.54 -4.78
CA GLN A 18 -8.00 18.95 -4.73
C GLN A 18 -7.08 17.85 -5.28
N ILE A 19 -7.29 16.57 -4.98
CA ILE A 19 -6.46 15.49 -5.53
C ILE A 19 -6.73 15.29 -7.04
N GLU A 20 -7.95 15.54 -7.50
CA GLU A 20 -8.33 15.36 -8.91
C GLU A 20 -7.93 16.53 -9.82
N THR A 21 -8.00 17.76 -9.30
CA THR A 21 -7.76 18.99 -10.07
C THR A 21 -6.48 19.72 -9.69
N GLY A 22 -5.87 19.36 -8.57
CA GLY A 22 -4.64 19.98 -8.08
C GLY A 22 -3.46 19.68 -8.98
N SER A 23 -2.71 20.73 -9.33
CA SER A 23 -1.44 20.62 -10.04
C SER A 23 -0.26 20.33 -9.10
N ALA A 24 -0.45 20.54 -7.79
CA ALA A 24 0.53 20.21 -6.76
C ALA A 24 0.19 18.86 -6.13
N ALA A 25 1.11 17.92 -6.28
CA ALA A 25 1.01 16.59 -5.74
C ALA A 25 1.08 16.58 -4.22
N ASP A 26 -0.05 16.40 -3.54
CA ASP A 26 -0.08 16.29 -2.08
C ASP A 26 -0.51 14.89 -1.62
N ARG A 27 0.50 14.03 -1.44
CA ARG A 27 0.33 12.69 -0.86
C ARG A 27 -0.25 12.74 0.56
N THR A 28 -0.12 13.87 1.27
CA THR A 28 -0.75 14.08 2.59
C THR A 28 -2.27 14.18 2.45
N ILE A 29 -2.76 14.91 1.46
CA ILE A 29 -4.20 15.02 1.17
C ILE A 29 -4.75 13.65 0.76
N SER A 30 -4.02 12.89 -0.06
CA SER A 30 -4.37 11.50 -0.40
C SER A 30 -4.48 10.60 0.85
N ALA A 31 -3.49 10.63 1.74
CA ALA A 31 -3.54 9.87 2.99
C ALA A 31 -4.72 10.29 3.89
N ASN A 32 -5.02 11.59 3.97
CA ASN A 32 -6.18 12.10 4.71
C ASN A 32 -7.50 11.65 4.07
N ALA A 33 -7.60 11.64 2.74
CA ALA A 33 -8.77 11.13 2.03
C ALA A 33 -8.99 9.63 2.30
N LEU A 34 -7.93 8.82 2.38
CA LEU A 34 -8.01 7.40 2.78
C LEU A 34 -8.52 7.24 4.22
N ALA A 35 -8.24 8.18 5.12
CA ALA A 35 -8.78 8.15 6.48
C ALA A 35 -10.32 8.26 6.51
N PHE A 36 -10.94 8.98 5.58
CA PHE A 36 -12.41 9.00 5.46
C PHE A 36 -12.97 7.64 5.01
N VAL A 37 -12.25 6.92 4.14
CA VAL A 37 -12.64 5.54 3.76
C VAL A 37 -12.56 4.63 4.99
N ARG A 38 -11.49 4.73 5.77
CA ARG A 38 -11.34 3.99 7.03
C ARG A 38 -12.51 4.29 7.98
N ASP A 39 -12.82 5.57 8.17
CA ASP A 39 -13.87 5.97 9.10
C ASP A 39 -15.24 5.44 8.64
N GLY A 40 -15.54 5.50 7.34
CA GLY A 40 -16.72 4.86 6.75
C GLY A 40 -16.75 3.35 6.97
N VAL A 41 -15.62 2.65 6.82
CA VAL A 41 -15.51 1.22 7.14
C VAL A 41 -15.73 0.96 8.64
N ILE A 42 -15.27 1.83 9.53
CA ILE A 42 -15.47 1.66 10.98
C ILE A 42 -16.93 1.86 11.37
N THR A 43 -17.57 2.92 10.89
CA THR A 43 -18.89 3.35 11.36
C THR A 43 -20.03 2.75 10.54
N GLY A 44 -19.80 2.42 9.26
CA GLY A 44 -20.85 2.20 8.27
C GLY A 44 -21.42 3.50 7.69
N GLU A 45 -20.98 4.66 8.18
CA GLU A 45 -21.53 5.97 7.89
C GLU A 45 -20.43 6.94 7.43
N GLY A 46 -20.79 7.89 6.58
CA GLY A 46 -19.89 8.97 6.19
C GLY A 46 -19.92 9.24 4.70
N PRO A 47 -19.03 10.13 4.23
CA PRO A 47 -19.09 10.61 2.87
C PRO A 47 -18.74 9.55 1.81
N THR A 48 -18.02 8.47 2.18
CA THR A 48 -17.70 7.34 1.29
C THR A 48 -18.83 6.29 1.22
N THR A 49 -19.72 6.27 2.21
CA THR A 49 -20.87 5.37 2.30
C THR A 49 -22.21 6.08 2.05
N ALA A 50 -22.16 7.39 1.73
CA ALA A 50 -23.35 8.19 1.49
C ALA A 50 -24.20 7.63 0.33
N GLY A 51 -25.50 7.48 0.58
CA GLY A 51 -26.46 7.04 -0.43
C GLY A 51 -26.54 5.53 -0.65
N ARG A 52 -25.86 4.71 0.17
CA ARG A 52 -25.89 3.24 0.10
C ARG A 52 -26.00 2.62 1.49
N VAL A 53 -26.49 1.38 1.56
CA VAL A 53 -26.51 0.62 2.82
C VAL A 53 -25.12 0.07 3.06
N HIS A 54 -24.48 0.50 4.15
CA HIS A 54 -23.14 0.09 4.51
C HIS A 54 -23.08 -0.19 6.02
N PHE A 55 -22.41 -1.26 6.40
CA PHE A 55 -22.42 -1.75 7.77
C PHE A 55 -21.07 -1.51 8.43
N SER A 56 -21.11 -1.23 9.74
CA SER A 56 -19.91 -1.12 10.56
C SER A 56 -19.02 -2.33 10.37
N ARG A 57 -17.73 -2.06 10.15
CA ARG A 57 -16.65 -3.02 9.93
C ARG A 57 -16.73 -3.82 8.63
N ALA A 58 -17.64 -3.48 7.72
CA ALA A 58 -17.68 -4.05 6.37
C ALA A 58 -16.82 -3.23 5.41
N LEU A 59 -16.12 -3.91 4.51
CA LEU A 59 -15.46 -3.29 3.36
C LEU A 59 -15.93 -4.00 2.10
N ASP A 60 -16.52 -3.22 1.19
CA ASP A 60 -17.10 -3.70 -0.05
C ASP A 60 -16.39 -3.17 -1.30
N THR A 61 -16.97 -3.46 -2.46
CA THR A 61 -16.40 -3.05 -3.75
C THR A 61 -16.25 -1.54 -3.88
N ASP A 62 -17.18 -0.75 -3.34
CA ASP A 62 -17.15 0.70 -3.50
C ASP A 62 -16.08 1.32 -2.60
N ASP A 63 -15.85 0.76 -1.41
CA ASP A 63 -14.73 1.19 -0.55
C ASP A 63 -13.37 0.90 -1.20
N ALA A 64 -13.25 -0.27 -1.84
CA ALA A 64 -12.06 -0.63 -2.61
C ALA A 64 -11.87 0.33 -3.80
N ALA A 65 -12.96 0.67 -4.49
CA ALA A 65 -12.94 1.63 -5.61
C ALA A 65 -12.55 3.04 -5.15
N TRP A 66 -13.02 3.48 -3.97
CA TRP A 66 -12.59 4.74 -3.36
C TRP A 66 -11.10 4.78 -3.11
N CYS A 67 -10.54 3.73 -2.50
CA CYS A 67 -9.10 3.63 -2.27
C CYS A 67 -8.31 3.72 -3.59
N ALA A 68 -8.74 2.97 -4.62
CA ALA A 68 -8.10 2.98 -5.93
C ALA A 68 -8.14 4.37 -6.57
N ARG A 69 -9.31 5.04 -6.53
CA ARG A 69 -9.50 6.39 -7.08
C ARG A 69 -8.58 7.40 -6.40
N ILE A 70 -8.50 7.38 -5.07
CA ILE A 70 -7.63 8.30 -4.30
C ILE A 70 -6.16 8.07 -4.66
N LEU A 71 -5.70 6.82 -4.70
CA LEU A 71 -4.29 6.49 -4.93
C LEU A 71 -3.82 6.73 -6.37
N THR A 72 -4.73 6.71 -7.35
CA THR A 72 -4.42 6.86 -8.78
C THR A 72 -4.82 8.21 -9.37
N ALA A 73 -5.34 9.10 -8.54
CA ALA A 73 -5.73 10.44 -8.93
C ALA A 73 -4.55 11.25 -9.51
N ALA A 74 -4.87 12.22 -10.37
CA ALA A 74 -3.89 12.91 -11.21
C ALA A 74 -2.76 13.55 -10.38
N ALA A 75 -3.10 14.25 -9.28
CA ALA A 75 -2.13 14.94 -8.45
C ALA A 75 -1.03 14.01 -7.90
N VAL A 76 -1.33 12.74 -7.63
CA VAL A 76 -0.35 11.80 -7.01
C VAL A 76 0.17 10.74 -7.98
N SER A 77 -0.35 10.70 -9.22
CA SER A 77 -0.13 9.58 -10.14
C SER A 77 1.33 9.38 -10.60
N ASP A 78 2.11 10.46 -10.65
CA ASP A 78 3.52 10.47 -11.06
C ASP A 78 4.50 10.29 -9.89
N GLN A 79 4.00 10.19 -8.65
CA GLN A 79 4.84 9.99 -7.48
C GLN A 79 4.72 8.57 -6.94
N PRO A 80 5.74 8.02 -6.27
CA PRO A 80 5.61 6.75 -5.58
C PRO A 80 4.64 6.81 -4.40
N VAL A 81 3.98 5.69 -4.08
CA VAL A 81 3.15 5.55 -2.88
C VAL A 81 3.97 5.94 -1.65
N SER A 82 3.44 6.88 -0.86
CA SER A 82 4.09 7.34 0.36
C SER A 82 3.86 6.39 1.52
N ARG A 83 4.70 6.49 2.54
CA ARG A 83 4.53 5.74 3.79
C ARG A 83 3.18 6.06 4.45
N ALA A 84 2.76 7.32 4.47
CA ALA A 84 1.50 7.74 5.07
C ALA A 84 0.28 7.10 4.37
N GLU A 85 0.29 7.01 3.03
CA GLU A 85 -0.76 6.32 2.27
C GLU A 85 -0.76 4.81 2.56
N ALA A 86 0.43 4.19 2.63
CA ALA A 86 0.57 2.79 2.96
C ALA A 86 0.05 2.47 4.39
N GLU A 87 0.37 3.31 5.37
CA GLU A 87 -0.13 3.21 6.75
C GLU A 87 -1.65 3.40 6.81
N ALA A 88 -2.22 4.31 6.00
CA ALA A 88 -3.67 4.47 5.90
C ALA A 88 -4.36 3.20 5.36
N LEU A 89 -3.76 2.53 4.36
CA LEU A 89 -4.30 1.26 3.86
C LEU A 89 -4.20 0.13 4.89
N PHE A 90 -3.12 0.06 5.68
CA PHE A 90 -3.04 -0.87 6.82
C PHE A 90 -4.18 -0.63 7.81
N ALA A 91 -4.48 0.62 8.13
CA ALA A 91 -5.58 0.98 9.04
C ALA A 91 -6.96 0.59 8.48
N ILE A 92 -7.19 0.78 7.17
CA ILE A 92 -8.43 0.33 6.51
C ILE A 92 -8.56 -1.20 6.58
N ASN A 93 -7.48 -1.92 6.26
CA ASN A 93 -7.45 -3.39 6.33
C ASN A 93 -7.76 -3.91 7.75
N GLU A 94 -7.26 -3.22 8.78
CA GLU A 94 -7.51 -3.56 10.19
C GLU A 94 -8.94 -3.25 10.64
N ALA A 95 -9.54 -2.17 10.13
CA ALA A 95 -10.92 -1.81 10.42
C ALA A 95 -11.91 -2.85 9.83
N ALA A 96 -11.62 -3.36 8.63
CA ALA A 96 -12.48 -4.27 7.87
C ALA A 96 -12.53 -5.69 8.45
N SER A 97 -13.54 -5.98 9.27
CA SER A 97 -13.79 -7.33 9.82
C SER A 97 -14.62 -8.19 8.88
N GLU A 98 -15.46 -7.58 8.05
CA GLU A 98 -16.27 -8.23 7.02
C GLU A 98 -15.84 -7.75 5.63
N ARG A 99 -15.88 -8.64 4.62
CA ARG A 99 -15.40 -8.35 3.26
C ARG A 99 -16.37 -8.89 2.22
N SER A 100 -16.75 -8.04 1.27
CA SER A 100 -17.60 -8.36 0.13
C SER A 100 -17.10 -7.72 -1.18
N ASP A 101 -15.83 -7.31 -1.18
CA ASP A 101 -15.14 -6.64 -2.30
C ASP A 101 -14.52 -7.59 -3.33
N ASN A 102 -14.71 -8.91 -3.17
CA ASN A 102 -14.12 -9.95 -4.02
C ASN A 102 -12.58 -9.88 -4.13
N GLY A 103 -11.90 -9.44 -3.08
CA GLY A 103 -10.44 -9.35 -3.02
C GLY A 103 -9.84 -8.14 -3.76
N ARG A 104 -10.66 -7.22 -4.28
CA ARG A 104 -10.20 -6.01 -4.97
C ARG A 104 -9.31 -5.14 -4.09
N PHE A 105 -9.69 -4.95 -2.83
CA PHE A 105 -8.87 -4.18 -1.90
C PHE A 105 -7.60 -4.95 -1.51
N ASP A 106 -7.65 -6.28 -1.44
CA ASP A 106 -6.46 -7.09 -1.09
C ASP A 106 -5.38 -7.01 -2.18
N ASP A 107 -5.79 -7.02 -3.45
CA ASP A 107 -4.91 -6.82 -4.60
C ASP A 107 -4.32 -5.41 -4.61
N LEU A 108 -5.18 -4.38 -4.51
CA LEU A 108 -4.75 -2.97 -4.45
C LEU A 108 -3.78 -2.73 -3.30
N PHE A 109 -4.10 -3.27 -2.12
CA PHE A 109 -3.28 -3.13 -0.92
C PHE A 109 -1.91 -3.77 -1.11
N ALA A 110 -1.84 -5.01 -1.61
CA ALA A 110 -0.57 -5.68 -1.87
C ALA A 110 0.29 -4.89 -2.87
N LYS A 111 -0.30 -4.43 -3.98
CA LYS A 111 0.39 -3.60 -4.98
C LYS A 111 0.90 -2.29 -4.38
N ALA A 112 0.09 -1.59 -3.57
CA ALA A 112 0.48 -0.32 -2.98
C ALA A 112 1.65 -0.46 -1.97
N ILE A 113 1.62 -1.48 -1.11
CA ILE A 113 2.70 -1.73 -0.14
C ILE A 113 4.00 -2.10 -0.86
N VAL A 114 3.95 -2.96 -1.87
CA VAL A 114 5.13 -3.32 -2.66
C VAL A 114 5.66 -2.13 -3.47
N HIS A 115 4.78 -1.29 -4.01
CA HIS A 115 5.16 -0.08 -4.74
C HIS A 115 5.93 0.89 -3.84
N HIS A 116 5.39 1.14 -2.65
CA HIS A 116 6.08 1.92 -1.62
C HIS A 116 7.42 1.30 -1.27
N ALA A 117 7.46 -0.01 -1.02
CA ALA A 117 8.65 -0.69 -0.56
C ALA A 117 9.78 -0.66 -1.59
N ALA A 118 9.47 -0.98 -2.85
CA ALA A 118 10.41 -0.94 -3.95
C ALA A 118 10.95 0.48 -4.16
N SER A 119 10.08 1.49 -4.20
CA SER A 119 10.50 2.87 -4.39
C SER A 119 11.32 3.41 -3.22
N ALA A 120 10.93 3.13 -1.97
CA ALA A 120 11.67 3.53 -0.78
C ALA A 120 13.06 2.86 -0.71
N SER A 121 13.22 1.73 -1.39
CA SER A 121 14.49 1.02 -1.54
C SER A 121 15.32 1.53 -2.73
N GLY A 122 14.86 2.56 -3.44
CA GLY A 122 15.54 3.11 -4.62
C GLY A 122 15.37 2.28 -5.90
N LEU A 123 14.49 1.28 -5.90
CA LEU A 123 14.19 0.49 -7.09
C LEU A 123 13.24 1.25 -8.02
N PRO A 124 13.39 1.11 -9.35
CA PRO A 124 12.48 1.73 -10.29
C PRO A 124 11.09 1.09 -10.16
N VAL A 125 10.07 1.94 -10.12
CA VAL A 125 8.68 1.51 -10.10
C VAL A 125 7.90 2.22 -11.21
N PRO A 126 6.91 1.54 -11.84
CA PRO A 126 6.06 2.21 -12.82
C PRO A 126 5.15 3.25 -12.14
N SER A 127 4.48 4.09 -12.92
CA SER A 127 3.51 5.05 -12.39
C SER A 127 2.39 4.34 -11.62
N ARG A 128 1.76 5.02 -10.67
CA ARG A 128 0.73 4.41 -9.82
C ARG A 128 -0.45 3.87 -10.63
N LYS A 129 -0.82 4.58 -11.70
CA LYS A 129 -1.91 4.15 -12.61
C LYS A 129 -1.63 2.80 -13.25
N VAL A 130 -0.37 2.51 -13.56
CA VAL A 130 0.04 1.21 -14.11
C VAL A 130 0.20 0.20 -12.98
N ALA A 131 0.96 0.53 -11.93
CA ALA A 131 1.29 -0.39 -10.84
C ALA A 131 0.06 -0.91 -10.07
N LEU A 132 -0.91 -0.01 -9.81
CA LEU A 132 -2.08 -0.27 -8.99
C LEU A 132 -3.32 -0.68 -9.80
N SER A 133 -3.19 -0.78 -11.13
CA SER A 133 -4.29 -1.24 -11.99
C SER A 133 -4.67 -2.69 -11.65
N PRO A 134 -5.96 -3.05 -11.62
CA PRO A 134 -6.39 -4.43 -11.45
C PRO A 134 -5.81 -5.38 -12.49
N GLU A 135 -5.66 -4.90 -13.73
CA GLU A 135 -5.17 -5.68 -14.87
C GLU A 135 -3.66 -5.92 -14.85
N THR A 136 -2.91 -5.15 -14.04
CA THR A 136 -1.47 -5.29 -13.95
C THR A 136 -1.12 -6.33 -12.90
N ALA A 137 -0.55 -7.46 -13.29
CA ALA A 137 -0.02 -8.44 -12.34
C ALA A 137 1.12 -7.82 -11.52
N ILE A 138 1.14 -8.05 -10.20
CA ILE A 138 2.16 -7.46 -9.32
C ILE A 138 3.56 -7.95 -9.72
N GLU A 139 3.68 -9.21 -10.15
CA GLU A 139 4.92 -9.85 -10.58
C GLU A 139 5.52 -9.25 -11.86
N SER A 140 4.72 -8.49 -12.63
CA SER A 140 5.20 -7.86 -13.88
C SER A 140 6.14 -6.67 -13.64
N TRP A 141 6.12 -6.08 -12.43
CA TRP A 141 6.94 -4.92 -12.08
C TRP A 141 7.56 -5.00 -10.68
N ALA A 142 6.96 -5.79 -9.78
CA ALA A 142 7.49 -5.93 -8.43
C ALA A 142 8.80 -6.72 -8.43
N PRO A 143 9.73 -6.38 -7.53
CA PRO A 143 10.90 -7.22 -7.28
C PRO A 143 10.43 -8.63 -6.87
N THR A 144 10.81 -9.64 -7.65
CA THR A 144 10.46 -11.06 -7.36
C THR A 144 11.32 -11.67 -6.26
N THR A 145 12.38 -10.99 -5.86
CA THR A 145 13.29 -11.36 -4.77
C THR A 145 13.63 -10.14 -3.92
N ALA A 146 13.93 -10.33 -2.64
CA ALA A 146 14.32 -9.24 -1.72
C ALA A 146 15.63 -8.53 -2.09
N VAL A 147 16.34 -9.00 -3.12
CA VAL A 147 17.58 -8.41 -3.59
C VAL A 147 17.32 -6.97 -3.99
N GLY A 148 17.87 -6.03 -3.21
CA GLY A 148 17.72 -4.59 -3.42
C GLY A 148 16.56 -3.93 -2.67
N VAL A 149 15.76 -4.67 -1.87
CA VAL A 149 14.77 -4.07 -0.96
C VAL A 149 15.44 -3.74 0.38
N ASN A 150 15.26 -2.51 0.86
CA ASN A 150 15.85 -2.00 2.09
C ASN A 150 15.30 -2.78 3.30
N VAL A 151 16.21 -3.25 4.16
CA VAL A 151 15.89 -4.04 5.36
C VAL A 151 14.97 -3.26 6.32
N GLU A 152 15.18 -1.95 6.51
CA GLU A 152 14.34 -1.13 7.39
C GLU A 152 12.88 -1.09 6.91
N VAL A 153 12.68 -1.07 5.60
CA VAL A 153 11.35 -1.09 4.98
C VAL A 153 10.70 -2.46 5.21
N LEU A 154 11.45 -3.55 5.07
CA LEU A 154 10.97 -4.90 5.36
C LEU A 154 10.60 -5.08 6.84
N GLU A 155 11.43 -4.57 7.74
CA GLU A 155 11.17 -4.58 9.19
C GLU A 155 9.93 -3.77 9.55
N TRP A 156 9.74 -2.61 8.92
CA TRP A 156 8.53 -1.81 9.10
C TRP A 156 7.28 -2.58 8.63
N ILE A 157 7.30 -3.19 7.44
CA ILE A 157 6.18 -4.02 6.94
C ILE A 157 5.91 -5.18 7.91
N ALA A 158 6.94 -5.89 8.33
CA ALA A 158 6.81 -6.99 9.28
C ALA A 158 6.24 -6.53 10.63
N GLY A 159 6.61 -5.32 11.08
CA GLY A 159 6.05 -4.66 12.25
C GLY A 159 4.55 -4.36 12.10
N GLN A 160 4.13 -3.86 10.94
CA GLN A 160 2.71 -3.60 10.63
C GLN A 160 1.87 -4.90 10.61
N MET A 161 2.47 -6.01 10.19
CA MET A 161 1.80 -7.32 10.11
C MET A 161 1.74 -8.04 11.47
N ARG A 162 2.64 -7.74 12.41
CA ARG A 162 2.74 -8.43 13.70
C ARG A 162 1.48 -8.18 14.54
N GLY A 163 0.85 -9.27 14.99
CA GLY A 163 -0.30 -9.22 15.90
C GLY A 163 -1.64 -8.84 15.27
N LYS A 164 -1.71 -8.70 13.94
CA LYS A 164 -2.97 -8.41 13.23
C LYS A 164 -3.79 -9.69 13.04
N ARG A 165 -5.08 -9.63 13.40
CA ARG A 165 -6.03 -10.77 13.31
C ARG A 165 -6.27 -11.26 11.88
N ARG A 166 -6.05 -10.41 10.87
CA ARG A 166 -6.34 -10.70 9.46
C ARG A 166 -5.09 -10.46 8.62
N SER A 167 -4.47 -11.55 8.15
CA SER A 167 -3.30 -11.48 7.28
C SER A 167 -3.71 -11.61 5.81
N ASN A 168 -3.32 -10.66 4.96
CA ASN A 168 -3.53 -10.77 3.52
C ASN A 168 -2.59 -11.85 2.94
N ARG A 169 -3.14 -12.84 2.24
CA ARG A 169 -2.36 -13.97 1.69
C ARG A 169 -1.32 -13.52 0.67
N ALA A 170 -1.61 -12.52 -0.15
CA ALA A 170 -0.67 -11.98 -1.13
C ALA A 170 0.52 -11.29 -0.45
N LEU A 171 0.26 -10.51 0.60
CA LEU A 171 1.32 -9.92 1.41
C LEU A 171 2.08 -10.95 2.26
N ASN A 172 1.43 -12.02 2.73
CA ASN A 172 2.14 -13.10 3.38
C ASN A 172 3.06 -13.84 2.41
N ALA A 173 2.62 -14.07 1.17
CA ALA A 173 3.44 -14.71 0.14
C ALA A 173 4.63 -13.82 -0.24
N LEU A 174 4.39 -12.51 -0.40
CA LEU A 174 5.44 -11.52 -0.64
C LEU A 174 6.37 -11.34 0.57
N ALA A 175 5.85 -11.22 1.78
CA ALA A 175 6.67 -11.15 2.98
C ALA A 175 7.48 -12.44 3.17
N ALA A 176 6.92 -13.62 2.87
CA ALA A 176 7.64 -14.89 2.91
C ALA A 176 8.74 -14.96 1.84
N SER A 177 8.51 -14.46 0.62
CA SER A 177 9.55 -14.39 -0.42
C SER A 177 10.61 -13.33 -0.11
N LEU A 178 10.22 -12.21 0.52
CA LEU A 178 11.11 -11.11 0.88
C LEU A 178 11.96 -11.43 2.13
N ILE A 179 11.37 -12.05 3.16
CA ILE A 179 12.07 -12.41 4.41
C ILE A 179 12.82 -13.74 4.24
N GLY A 180 12.31 -14.69 3.46
CA GLY A 180 12.98 -15.95 3.15
C GLY A 180 14.28 -15.78 2.36
N ALA A 181 14.43 -14.67 1.61
CA ALA A 181 15.67 -14.32 0.94
C ALA A 181 16.72 -13.67 1.87
N ALA A 182 16.29 -13.05 2.98
CA ALA A 182 17.20 -12.44 3.96
C ALA A 182 17.80 -13.44 4.97
N THR A 183 17.33 -14.68 4.99
CA THR A 183 17.80 -15.76 5.89
C THR A 183 18.56 -16.88 5.18
N LEU A 184 18.81 -16.78 3.87
CA LEU A 184 19.71 -17.72 3.21
C LEU A 184 21.16 -17.40 3.61
N PRO A 185 21.87 -18.28 4.33
CA PRO A 185 23.30 -18.10 4.51
C PRO A 185 23.95 -18.15 3.13
N LEU A 186 24.70 -17.10 2.81
CA LEU A 186 25.53 -16.98 1.61
C LEU A 186 26.69 -18.00 1.69
N VAL A 187 26.38 -19.29 1.65
CA VAL A 187 27.34 -20.38 1.50
C VAL A 187 27.11 -20.95 0.11
N GLN A 188 27.75 -20.34 -0.88
CA GLN A 188 28.33 -21.04 -2.03
C GLN A 188 28.98 -20.03 -2.97
N ALA A 189 30.31 -19.98 -2.89
CA ALA A 189 31.26 -19.95 -4.01
C ALA A 189 32.53 -19.20 -3.61
N LEU A 190 33.39 -19.83 -2.82
CA LEU A 190 34.83 -19.59 -2.92
C LEU A 190 35.37 -20.59 -3.94
N PRO A 191 35.94 -20.15 -5.08
CA PRO A 191 36.78 -21.03 -5.86
C PRO A 191 38.15 -21.06 -5.17
N ASN A 192 38.65 -22.24 -4.80
CA ASN A 192 40.09 -22.48 -4.84
C ASN A 192 40.38 -23.98 -4.76
N ALA A 193 40.89 -24.44 -5.89
CA ALA A 193 41.80 -25.56 -6.08
C ALA A 193 42.68 -25.82 -4.85
N PHE A 194 42.71 -27.08 -4.40
CA PHE A 194 43.97 -27.77 -4.11
C PHE A 194 43.80 -29.24 -4.50
N ASP A 195 44.43 -29.55 -5.63
CA ASP A 195 44.92 -30.87 -6.03
C ASP A 195 46.12 -31.23 -5.12
N LEU A 196 46.22 -32.49 -4.65
CA LEU A 196 47.46 -33.26 -4.45
C LEU A 196 47.25 -34.51 -3.56
N ALA A 197 47.29 -35.66 -4.24
CA ALA A 197 47.97 -36.92 -3.91
C ALA A 197 48.31 -37.26 -2.43
N ALA A 198 47.80 -38.41 -1.96
CA ALA A 198 48.58 -39.58 -1.51
C ALA A 198 47.65 -40.77 -1.23
#